data_AF-A0A3S3UB16-F1
#
_entry.id   AF-A0A3S3UB16-F1
#
_cell.length_a   1.000
_cell.length_b   1.000
_cell.length_c   1.000
_cell.angle_alpha   90.00
_cell.angle_beta   90.00
_cell.angle_gamma   90.00
#
_symmetry.space_group_name_H-M   'P 1'
#
loop_
_entity.id
_entity.type
_entity.pdbx_description
1 polymer ?
#
loop_
_entity_poly.entity_id
_entity_poly.type
_entity_poly.pdbx_seq_one_letter_code
_entity_poly.pdbx_strand_id
1 'polypeptide(L)'
;MRILPALITSAVLALPAAGFADQKAASAGEQFSVAVCAQRLGYVPAETDVVVVTPSGAGDVGLGRFDAAAGGTGGQDLEVIAVDLSSCALVEVPVWVQDQLGKQLQAGEGPVTRFSAELFKEGVQYVRANQALNRDIGFLLRRAG
;
A
#
# COMPACT_ATOMS: atom_id res chain seq x y z
N MET A 1 -6.36 -3.05 -60.43
CA MET A 1 -6.82 -1.94 -59.56
C MET A 1 -7.17 -2.51 -58.19
N ARG A 2 -6.54 -1.92 -57.16
CA ARG A 2 -6.93 -1.82 -55.73
C ARG A 2 -7.39 -3.08 -54.98
N ILE A 3 -6.43 -3.62 -54.25
CA ILE A 3 -6.56 -4.47 -53.07
C ILE A 3 -6.89 -3.55 -51.88
N LEU A 4 -7.93 -3.83 -51.09
CA LEU A 4 -8.12 -3.27 -49.75
C LEU A 4 -8.24 -4.42 -48.76
N PRO A 5 -7.24 -4.66 -47.89
CA PRO A 5 -7.46 -5.44 -46.68
C PRO A 5 -8.14 -4.53 -45.66
N ALA A 6 -9.33 -4.95 -45.20
CA ALA A 6 -10.00 -4.32 -44.07
C ALA A 6 -9.11 -4.45 -42.83
N LEU A 7 -8.65 -3.31 -42.30
CA LEU A 7 -8.02 -3.24 -40.99
C LEU A 7 -9.03 -3.72 -39.94
N ILE A 8 -8.75 -4.87 -39.33
CA ILE A 8 -9.39 -5.29 -38.09
C ILE A 8 -8.71 -4.48 -36.99
N THR A 9 -9.34 -3.35 -36.63
CA THR A 9 -8.98 -2.57 -35.45
C THR A 9 -9.40 -3.37 -34.23
N SER A 10 -8.48 -4.17 -33.67
CA SER A 10 -8.66 -4.78 -32.37
C SER A 10 -8.87 -3.65 -31.35
N ALA A 11 -10.13 -3.48 -30.93
CA ALA A 11 -10.47 -2.67 -29.78
C ALA A 11 -9.79 -3.30 -28.57
N VAL A 12 -8.65 -2.74 -28.18
CA VAL A 12 -8.07 -2.97 -26.87
C VAL A 12 -9.12 -2.46 -25.90
N LEU A 13 -9.86 -3.39 -25.27
CA LEU A 13 -10.51 -3.15 -24.00
C LEU A 13 -9.39 -2.78 -23.04
N ALA A 14 -9.04 -1.50 -23.01
CA ALA A 14 -8.35 -0.90 -21.90
C ALA A 14 -9.34 -1.01 -20.74
N LEU A 15 -9.30 -2.16 -20.04
CA LEU A 15 -9.85 -2.22 -18.71
C LEU A 15 -9.28 -0.99 -17.99
N PRO A 16 -10.12 -0.17 -17.35
CA PRO A 16 -9.59 0.86 -16.48
C PRO A 16 -8.70 0.11 -15.49
N ALA A 17 -7.39 0.39 -15.53
CA ALA A 17 -6.51 0.09 -14.43
C ALA A 17 -7.27 0.58 -13.22
N ALA A 18 -7.75 -0.34 -12.37
CA ALA A 18 -8.44 -0.02 -11.14
C ALA A 18 -7.50 0.93 -10.41
N GLY A 19 -7.81 2.21 -10.54
CA GLY A 19 -6.81 3.24 -10.46
C GLY A 19 -6.31 3.32 -9.03
N PHE A 20 -5.07 3.78 -8.91
CA PHE A 20 -4.51 4.36 -7.69
C PHE A 20 -5.26 5.63 -7.25
N ALA A 21 -6.59 5.63 -7.36
CA ALA A 21 -7.44 6.60 -6.72
C ALA A 21 -7.35 6.34 -5.21
N ASP A 22 -7.12 7.41 -4.47
CA ASP A 22 -7.06 7.50 -3.01
C ASP A 22 -5.73 7.20 -2.28
N GLN A 23 -4.59 7.60 -2.85
CA GLN A 23 -3.49 8.06 -1.98
C GLN A 23 -3.58 9.58 -1.81
N LYS A 24 -4.44 10.05 -0.89
CA LYS A 24 -4.25 11.41 -0.35
C LYS A 24 -2.94 11.37 0.43
N ALA A 25 -1.92 12.09 -0.05
CA ALA A 25 -0.69 12.24 0.70
C ALA A 25 -1.04 12.79 2.10
N ALA A 26 -0.61 12.08 3.15
CA ALA A 26 -0.80 12.52 4.52
C ALA A 26 -0.19 13.92 4.66
N SER A 27 -0.94 14.87 5.21
CA SER A 27 -0.43 16.19 5.57
C SER A 27 0.71 16.07 6.58
N ALA A 28 1.56 17.09 6.68
CA ALA A 28 2.68 17.08 7.63
C ALA A 28 2.23 16.83 9.08
N GLY A 29 1.03 17.30 9.47
CA GLY A 29 0.45 17.04 10.79
C GLY A 29 0.00 15.59 10.97
N GLU A 30 -0.58 14.98 9.94
CA GLU A 30 -0.97 13.56 9.94
C GLU A 30 0.26 12.64 9.98
N GLN A 31 1.30 12.97 9.22
CA GLN A 31 2.58 12.24 9.25
C GLN A 31 3.22 12.29 10.65
N PHE A 32 3.21 13.48 11.26
CA PHE A 32 3.72 13.67 12.62
C PHE A 32 2.94 12.84 13.66
N SER A 33 1.60 12.83 13.59
CA SER A 33 0.78 12.04 14.52
C SER A 33 1.06 10.54 14.45
N VAL A 34 1.20 9.97 13.24
CA VAL A 34 1.55 8.56 13.08
C VAL A 34 2.94 8.28 13.63
N ALA A 35 3.92 9.13 13.31
CA ALA A 35 5.30 8.98 13.81
C ALA A 35 5.35 9.01 15.34
N VAL A 36 4.59 9.90 15.99
CA VAL A 36 4.50 9.97 17.46
C VAL A 36 3.83 8.72 18.04
N CYS A 37 2.71 8.26 17.49
CA CYS A 37 2.07 7.05 17.97
C CYS A 37 2.96 5.81 17.77
N ALA A 38 3.63 5.68 16.62
CA ALA A 38 4.58 4.62 16.35
C ALA A 38 5.75 4.63 17.35
N GLN A 39 6.32 5.81 17.63
CA GLN A 39 7.41 5.95 18.60
C GLN A 39 6.97 5.54 20.02
N ARG A 40 5.75 5.89 20.44
CA ARG A 40 5.19 5.46 21.74
C ARG A 40 5.04 3.95 21.85
N LEU A 41 4.86 3.27 20.72
CA LEU A 41 4.74 1.82 20.63
C LEU A 41 6.10 1.11 20.46
N GLY A 42 7.21 1.85 20.50
CA GLY A 42 8.57 1.31 20.37
C GLY A 42 9.09 1.24 18.93
N TYR A 43 8.34 1.75 17.96
CA TYR A 43 8.75 1.82 16.56
C TYR A 43 9.33 3.20 16.27
N VAL A 44 10.66 3.30 16.25
CA VAL A 44 11.35 4.54 15.87
C VAL A 44 11.27 4.68 14.34
N PRO A 45 10.49 5.63 13.79
CA PRO A 45 10.35 5.75 12.34
C PRO A 45 11.69 6.13 11.71
N ALA A 46 12.09 5.39 10.68
CA ALA A 46 13.23 5.74 9.84
C ALA A 46 12.80 6.78 8.79
N GLU A 47 13.75 7.55 8.26
CA GLU A 47 13.47 8.51 7.16
C GLU A 47 12.89 7.83 5.91
N THR A 48 13.12 6.53 5.76
CA THR A 48 12.64 5.71 4.65
C THR A 48 11.21 5.19 4.83
N ASP A 49 10.62 5.39 6.00
CA ASP A 49 9.30 4.85 6.30
C ASP A 49 8.21 5.68 5.62
N VAL A 50 7.27 4.99 4.99
CA VAL A 50 6.14 5.65 4.33
C VAL A 50 4.99 5.72 5.31
N VAL A 51 4.49 6.92 5.55
CA VAL A 51 3.34 7.17 6.43
C VAL A 51 2.11 7.45 5.58
N VAL A 52 1.07 6.67 5.80
CA VAL A 52 -0.23 6.84 5.14
C VAL A 52 -1.30 7.05 6.19
N VAL A 53 -2.11 8.09 6.03
CA VAL A 53 -3.27 8.35 6.88
C VAL A 53 -4.49 8.36 6.00
N THR A 54 -5.47 7.55 6.38
CA THR A 54 -6.67 7.35 5.57
C THR A 54 -7.90 7.83 6.35
N PRO A 55 -8.79 8.62 5.72
CA PRO A 55 -9.98 9.14 6.38
C PRO A 55 -10.90 8.00 6.81
N SER A 56 -11.60 8.17 7.93
CA SER A 56 -12.59 7.21 8.41
C SER A 56 -13.62 6.83 7.34
N GLY A 57 -13.94 5.53 7.26
CA GLY A 57 -14.95 4.98 6.34
C GLY A 57 -14.43 4.53 4.97
N ALA A 58 -13.13 4.69 4.67
CA ALA A 58 -12.55 4.09 3.47
C ALA A 58 -12.51 2.55 3.61
N GLY A 59 -13.05 1.84 2.63
CA GLY A 59 -13.03 0.38 2.60
C GLY A 59 -11.66 -0.14 2.21
N ASP A 60 -11.28 0.05 0.95
CA ASP A 60 -9.99 -0.39 0.38
C ASP A 60 -9.07 0.81 0.17
N VAL A 61 -7.90 0.79 0.80
CA VAL A 61 -6.92 1.88 0.76
C VAL A 61 -5.58 1.42 0.18
N GLY A 62 -5.01 2.22 -0.72
CA GLY A 62 -3.66 2.01 -1.24
C GLY A 62 -2.62 2.52 -0.26
N LEU A 63 -1.72 1.66 0.20
CA LEU A 63 -0.67 2.00 1.17
C LEU A 63 0.68 2.33 0.52
N GLY A 64 1.04 1.64 -0.56
CA GLY A 64 2.30 1.90 -1.23
C GLY A 64 2.44 1.20 -2.58
N ARG A 65 3.28 1.77 -3.44
CA ARG A 65 3.73 1.18 -4.71
C ARG A 65 5.22 0.87 -4.61
N PHE A 66 5.58 -0.36 -4.91
CA PHE A 66 6.96 -0.85 -4.90
C PHE A 66 7.30 -1.36 -6.30
N ASP A 67 8.31 -0.77 -6.91
CA ASP A 67 8.74 -1.08 -8.27
C ASP A 67 10.12 -1.73 -8.22
N ALA A 68 10.21 -3.00 -8.65
CA ALA A 68 11.45 -3.75 -8.64
C ALA A 68 12.57 -3.06 -9.44
N ALA A 69 12.23 -2.37 -10.53
CA ALA A 69 13.20 -1.63 -11.34
C ALA A 69 13.74 -0.38 -10.62
N ALA A 70 12.99 0.15 -9.65
CA ALA A 70 13.42 1.22 -8.75
C ALA A 70 13.99 0.70 -7.41
N GLY A 71 14.25 -0.61 -7.31
CA GLY A 71 14.83 -1.25 -6.12
C GLY A 71 13.82 -1.86 -5.15
N GLY A 72 12.51 -1.84 -5.44
CA GLY A 72 11.48 -2.49 -4.62
C GLY A 72 11.50 -2.03 -3.16
N THR A 73 11.60 -2.98 -2.22
CA THR A 73 11.81 -2.71 -0.78
C THR A 73 13.29 -2.56 -0.40
N GLY A 74 14.22 -2.56 -1.35
CA GLY A 74 15.66 -2.55 -1.09
C GLY A 74 16.20 -3.90 -0.61
N GLY A 75 15.49 -5.00 -0.90
CA GLY A 75 15.85 -6.35 -0.45
C GLY A 75 15.47 -6.65 1.01
N GLN A 76 14.72 -5.77 1.65
CA GLN A 76 14.26 -5.91 3.04
C GLN A 76 12.80 -6.34 3.09
N ASP A 77 12.43 -7.02 4.17
CA ASP A 77 11.03 -7.35 4.41
C ASP A 77 10.26 -6.06 4.66
N LEU A 78 9.00 -6.03 4.22
CA LEU A 78 8.12 -4.90 4.46
C LEU A 78 7.24 -5.20 5.67
N GLU A 79 7.31 -4.34 6.68
CA GLU A 79 6.38 -4.32 7.80
C GLU A 79 5.34 -3.22 7.61
N VAL A 80 4.08 -3.58 7.82
CA VAL A 80 2.95 -2.65 7.83
C VAL A 80 2.40 -2.64 9.25
N ILE A 81 2.51 -1.49 9.91
CA ILE A 81 2.04 -1.29 11.28
C ILE A 81 0.83 -0.37 11.22
N ALA A 82 -0.30 -0.82 11.78
CA ALA A 82 -1.54 -0.05 11.80
C ALA A 82 -1.82 0.49 13.21
N VAL A 83 -2.15 1.77 13.28
CA VAL A 83 -2.27 2.51 14.55
C VAL A 83 -3.54 3.34 14.57
N ASP A 84 -4.29 3.25 15.67
CA ASP A 84 -5.39 4.15 15.95
C ASP A 84 -4.83 5.54 16.31
N LEU A 85 -5.18 6.56 15.53
CA LEU A 85 -4.69 7.91 15.77
C LEU A 85 -5.29 8.57 17.02
N SER A 86 -6.46 8.10 17.47
CA SER A 86 -7.12 8.64 18.65
C SER A 86 -6.53 8.10 19.96
N SER A 87 -6.13 6.82 19.98
CA SER A 87 -5.65 6.15 21.19
C SER A 87 -4.16 5.79 21.16
N CYS A 88 -3.48 5.98 20.02
CA CYS A 88 -2.14 5.45 19.75
C CYS A 88 -2.00 3.96 20.12
N ALA A 89 -3.02 3.16 19.83
CA ALA A 89 -2.99 1.71 20.04
C ALA A 89 -2.78 0.99 18.70
N LEU A 90 -2.19 -0.20 18.75
CA LEU A 90 -2.14 -1.08 17.59
C LEU A 90 -3.53 -1.57 17.21
N VAL A 91 -3.82 -1.65 15.92
CA VAL A 91 -5.12 -2.09 15.40
C VAL A 91 -4.91 -3.19 14.38
N GLU A 92 -5.73 -4.24 14.46
CA GLU A 92 -5.75 -5.30 13.48
C GLU A 92 -6.57 -4.86 12.26
N VAL A 93 -5.92 -4.84 11.10
CA VAL A 93 -6.52 -4.52 9.81
C VAL A 93 -6.02 -5.53 8.78
N PRO A 94 -6.90 -6.03 7.89
CA PRO A 94 -6.46 -6.85 6.78
C PRO A 94 -5.54 -6.05 5.86
N VAL A 95 -4.35 -6.57 5.57
CA VAL A 95 -3.37 -5.98 4.65
C VAL A 95 -3.00 -7.01 3.60
N TRP A 96 -2.86 -6.60 2.35
CA TRP A 96 -2.44 -7.50 1.27
C TRP A 96 -1.51 -6.83 0.27
N VAL A 97 -0.74 -7.68 -0.40
CA VAL A 97 0.07 -7.33 -1.56
C VAL A 97 -0.63 -7.85 -2.81
N GLN A 98 -0.72 -7.03 -3.83
CA GLN A 98 -1.20 -7.42 -5.16
C GLN A 98 -0.23 -7.00 -6.25
N ASP A 99 -0.29 -7.68 -7.39
CA ASP A 99 0.45 -7.30 -8.59
C ASP A 99 -0.26 -6.18 -9.38
N GLN A 100 0.37 -5.76 -10.50
CA GLN A 100 -0.18 -4.78 -11.44
C GLN A 100 -1.47 -5.19 -12.15
N LEU A 101 -1.83 -6.47 -12.13
CA LEU A 101 -3.09 -6.98 -12.67
C LEU A 101 -4.19 -7.05 -11.60
N GLY A 102 -3.89 -6.65 -10.36
CA GLY A 102 -4.81 -6.69 -9.23
C GLY A 102 -4.93 -8.08 -8.60
N LYS A 103 -4.07 -9.03 -8.96
CA LYS A 103 -4.06 -10.35 -8.32
C LYS A 103 -3.42 -10.24 -6.94
N GLN A 104 -4.16 -10.63 -5.92
CA GLN A 104 -3.62 -10.76 -4.57
C GLN A 104 -2.54 -11.85 -4.53
N LEU A 105 -1.33 -11.48 -4.11
CA LEU A 105 -0.18 -12.37 -3.99
C LEU A 105 -0.09 -12.97 -2.58
N GLN A 106 -0.24 -12.11 -1.57
CA GLN A 106 -0.22 -12.50 -0.16
C GLN A 106 -1.11 -11.54 0.64
N ALA A 107 -1.72 -12.05 1.70
CA ALA A 107 -2.42 -11.25 2.69
C ALA A 107 -1.97 -11.63 4.09
N GLY A 108 -2.14 -10.70 5.02
CA GLY A 108 -1.98 -10.90 6.44
C GLY A 108 -3.01 -10.06 7.19
N GLU A 109 -3.24 -10.45 8.43
CA GLU A 109 -4.14 -9.76 9.33
C GLU A 109 -3.48 -9.77 10.71
N GLY A 110 -3.36 -8.59 11.30
CA GLY A 110 -2.69 -8.41 12.58
C GLY A 110 -2.27 -6.96 12.79
N PRO A 111 -1.82 -6.63 14.00
CA PRO A 111 -1.40 -5.27 14.34
C PRO A 111 -0.12 -4.84 13.61
N VAL A 112 0.70 -5.82 13.26
CA VAL A 112 1.89 -5.70 12.42
C VAL A 112 1.88 -6.83 11.41
N THR A 113 1.84 -6.49 10.13
CA THR A 113 1.88 -7.48 9.04
C THR A 113 3.22 -7.39 8.33
N ARG A 114 3.93 -8.52 8.22
CA ARG A 114 5.21 -8.61 7.52
C ARG A 114 5.08 -9.34 6.19
N PHE A 115 5.64 -8.76 5.14
CA PHE A 115 5.71 -9.32 3.79
C PHE A 115 7.17 -9.54 3.40
N SER A 116 7.46 -10.71 2.84
CA SER A 116 8.82 -11.04 2.42
C SER A 116 9.30 -10.12 1.30
N ALA A 117 10.57 -9.71 1.35
CA ALA A 117 11.23 -8.96 0.29
C ALA A 117 11.09 -9.63 -1.10
N GLU A 118 11.01 -10.97 -1.15
CA GLU A 118 10.85 -11.75 -2.39
C GLU A 118 9.61 -11.34 -3.20
N LEU A 119 8.53 -10.94 -2.52
CA LEU A 119 7.31 -10.50 -3.18
C LEU A 119 7.51 -9.26 -4.04
N PHE A 120 8.54 -8.45 -3.74
CA PHE A 120 8.78 -7.14 -4.34
C PHE A 120 9.95 -7.14 -5.35
N LYS A 121 10.44 -8.33 -5.73
CA LYS A 121 11.60 -8.47 -6.63
C LYS A 121 11.24 -8.47 -8.12
N GLU A 122 9.98 -8.61 -8.48
CA GLU A 122 9.56 -8.77 -9.88
C GLU A 122 8.43 -7.83 -10.27
N GLY A 123 8.66 -6.92 -11.20
CA GLY A 123 7.61 -6.02 -11.67
C GLY A 123 7.18 -4.98 -10.61
N VAL A 124 5.87 -4.73 -10.52
CA VAL A 124 5.30 -3.70 -9.64
C VAL A 124 4.29 -4.32 -8.71
N GLN A 125 4.50 -4.09 -7.42
CA GLN A 125 3.63 -4.53 -6.34
C GLN A 125 2.98 -3.37 -5.64
N TYR A 126 1.79 -3.65 -5.13
CA TYR A 126 0.98 -2.68 -4.43
C TYR A 126 0.55 -3.26 -3.10
N VAL A 127 0.76 -2.47 -2.05
CA VAL A 127 0.35 -2.81 -0.70
C VAL A 127 -0.96 -2.08 -0.44
N ARG A 128 -1.94 -2.80 0.08
CA ARG A 128 -3.29 -2.31 0.33
C ARG A 128 -3.78 -2.77 1.69
N ALA A 129 -4.74 -2.07 2.26
CA ALA A 129 -5.39 -2.47 3.49
C ALA A 129 -6.90 -2.24 3.43
N ASN A 130 -7.62 -2.95 4.30
CA ASN A 130 -9.03 -2.75 4.53
C ASN A 130 -9.23 -1.95 5.82
N GLN A 131 -9.78 -0.74 5.70
CA GLN A 131 -9.98 0.19 6.81
C GLN A 131 -11.47 0.33 7.19
N ALA A 132 -12.27 -0.70 6.98
CA ALA A 132 -13.70 -0.76 7.36
C ALA A 132 -13.95 -0.78 8.89
N LEU A 133 -13.28 0.09 9.66
CA LEU A 133 -13.33 0.17 11.11
C LEU A 133 -13.98 1.45 11.65
N ASN A 134 -14.48 2.37 10.79
CA ASN A 134 -15.09 3.65 11.18
C ASN A 134 -14.24 4.50 12.15
N ARG A 135 -12.91 4.45 12.01
CA ARG A 135 -11.92 5.11 12.88
C ARG A 135 -10.78 5.66 12.04
N ASP A 136 -10.11 6.69 12.54
CA ASP A 136 -8.93 7.27 11.88
C ASP A 136 -7.71 6.37 12.15
N ILE A 137 -7.26 5.68 11.10
CA ILE A 137 -6.14 4.75 11.16
C ILE A 137 -4.95 5.34 10.42
N GLY A 138 -3.79 5.30 11.06
CA GLY A 138 -2.49 5.56 10.47
C GLY A 138 -1.76 4.27 10.15
N PHE A 139 -1.06 4.25 9.03
CA PHE A 139 -0.22 3.14 8.61
C PHE A 139 1.23 3.61 8.52
N LEU A 140 2.13 2.84 9.13
CA LEU A 140 3.57 2.98 8.97
C LEU A 140 4.08 1.79 8.16
N LEU A 141 4.69 2.07 7.01
CA LEU A 141 5.31 1.08 6.14
C LEU A 141 6.82 1.16 6.34
N ARG A 142 7.36 0.17 7.03
CA ARG A 142 8.76 0.09 7.41
C ARG A 142 9.48 -0.99 6.64
N ARG A 143 10.68 -0.69 6.18
CA ARG A 143 11.60 -1.69 5.60
C ARG A 143 12.44 -2.24 6.76
N ALA A 144 12.26 -3.51 7.07
CA ALA A 144 12.93 -4.19 8.18
C ALA A 144 14.04 -5.10 7.62
N GLY A 145 15.28 -4.84 8.05
CA GLY A 145 16.48 -5.63 7.72
C GLY A 145 17.09 -6.29 8.93
#